data_AF-A0A263DXS8-F1
#
_entry.id   AF-A0A263DXS8-F1
#
_cell.length_a   1.000
_cell.length_b   1.000
_cell.length_c   1.000
_cell.angle_alpha   90.00
_cell.angle_beta   90.00
_cell.angle_gamma   90.00
#
_symmetry.space_group_name_H-M   'P 1'
#
loop_
_entity.id
_entity.type
_entity.pdbx_description
1 polymer ?
#
loop_
_entity_poly.entity_id
_entity_poly.type
_entity_poly.pdbx_seq_one_letter_code
_entity_poly.pdbx_strand_id
1 'polypeptide(L)'
;MTAEHSRGLTASEFDSLFDRFETSVARLEALPAYAVGGAEAERLSAYRQGRARPLRSVVTDPWLARMAISTLTAGKSWTRVRVVDEPLTDYQRYQLQSYRESQAVGEQVQIAPRSQVGDVGTDFWLFDEHGDQPRAVLMHYHSDGRLDRREIVEHREQIADLVALLRRVAVRAVPLNEFLSVGCG
;
A
#
# COMPACT_ATOMS: atom_id res chain seq x y z
N MET A 1 30.90 -14.81 -3.73
CA MET A 1 30.04 -14.78 -4.94
C MET A 1 28.65 -14.39 -4.49
N THR A 2 28.34 -13.09 -4.51
CA THR A 2 27.03 -12.56 -4.10
C THR A 2 26.09 -12.67 -5.27
N ALA A 3 25.16 -13.62 -5.24
CA ALA A 3 24.11 -13.69 -6.24
C ALA A 3 23.15 -12.50 -6.03
N GLU A 4 23.04 -11.67 -7.07
CA GLU A 4 22.02 -10.64 -7.19
C GLU A 4 20.65 -11.33 -7.26
N HIS A 5 19.95 -11.42 -6.13
CA HIS A 5 18.60 -12.01 -6.06
C HIS A 5 17.49 -10.95 -6.11
N SER A 6 17.78 -9.83 -6.75
CA SER A 6 16.84 -8.76 -7.03
C SER A 6 16.76 -8.56 -8.54
N ARG A 7 15.56 -8.63 -9.11
CA ARG A 7 15.35 -8.36 -10.54
C ARG A 7 14.22 -7.38 -10.77
N GLY A 8 14.30 -6.66 -11.89
CA GLY A 8 13.18 -5.87 -12.39
C GLY A 8 11.96 -6.74 -12.67
N LEU A 9 10.78 -6.22 -12.35
CA LEU A 9 9.53 -6.93 -12.47
C LEU A 9 8.55 -6.13 -13.34
N THR A 10 7.97 -6.79 -14.35
CA THR A 10 7.02 -6.18 -15.28
C THR A 10 5.66 -5.91 -14.61
N ALA A 11 4.82 -5.09 -15.22
CA ALA A 11 3.49 -4.82 -14.67
C ALA A 11 2.62 -6.08 -14.54
N SER A 12 2.67 -7.00 -15.52
CA SER A 12 1.86 -8.23 -15.48
C SER A 12 2.39 -9.25 -14.49
N GLU A 13 3.72 -9.40 -14.37
CA GLU A 13 4.31 -10.24 -13.34
C GLU A 13 3.90 -9.74 -11.95
N PHE A 14 3.89 -8.42 -11.75
CA PHE A 14 3.55 -7.81 -10.46
C PHE A 14 2.09 -8.08 -10.13
N ASP A 15 1.22 -7.85 -11.11
CA ASP A 15 -0.21 -8.13 -10.98
C ASP A 15 -0.47 -9.60 -10.62
N SER A 16 0.25 -10.54 -11.24
CA SER A 16 0.06 -11.97 -11.00
C SER A 16 0.37 -12.41 -9.56
N LEU A 17 1.15 -11.65 -8.79
CA LEU A 17 1.43 -11.97 -7.39
C LEU A 17 0.17 -11.88 -6.52
N PHE A 18 -0.74 -10.94 -6.84
CA PHE A 18 -1.99 -10.77 -6.11
C PHE A 18 -3.01 -11.88 -6.39
N ASP A 19 -2.81 -12.71 -7.41
CA ASP A 19 -3.61 -13.93 -7.62
C ASP A 19 -2.99 -15.15 -6.93
N ARG A 20 -1.66 -15.13 -6.75
CA ARG A 20 -0.89 -16.30 -6.34
C ARG A 20 -0.57 -16.36 -4.85
N PHE A 21 -0.58 -15.22 -4.15
CA PHE A 21 -0.29 -15.20 -2.72
C PHE A 21 -1.27 -16.09 -1.95
N GLU A 22 -0.83 -16.73 -0.87
CA GLU A 22 -1.58 -17.81 -0.23
C GLU A 22 -2.24 -17.39 1.09
N THR A 23 -1.61 -16.49 1.84
CA THR A 23 -1.90 -16.20 3.24
C THR A 23 -2.05 -14.72 3.52
N SER A 24 -1.09 -13.90 3.08
CA SER A 24 -1.05 -12.49 3.44
C SER A 24 -0.40 -11.62 2.38
N VAL A 25 -0.88 -10.38 2.31
CA VAL A 25 -0.22 -9.31 1.60
C VAL A 25 -0.18 -8.06 2.47
N ALA A 26 0.97 -7.41 2.54
CA ALA A 26 1.16 -6.18 3.28
C ALA A 26 1.80 -5.09 2.42
N ARG A 27 1.41 -3.83 2.66
CA ARG A 27 1.86 -2.66 1.91
C ARG A 27 2.40 -1.58 2.84
N LEU A 28 3.64 -1.15 2.61
CA LEU A 28 4.17 0.10 3.17
C LEU A 28 4.11 1.21 2.10
N GLU A 29 3.51 2.35 2.45
CA GLU A 29 3.41 3.54 1.59
C GLU A 29 3.92 4.78 2.31
N ALA A 30 5.05 5.33 1.85
CA ALA A 30 5.75 6.41 2.53
C ALA A 30 5.76 7.75 1.78
N LEU A 31 5.44 7.79 0.49
CA LEU A 31 5.54 9.04 -0.29
C LEU A 31 4.44 10.06 0.07
N PRO A 32 4.75 11.37 0.08
CA PRO A 32 3.75 12.42 0.29
C PRO A 32 2.67 12.42 -0.81
N ALA A 33 3.07 12.15 -2.06
CA ALA A 33 2.15 12.02 -3.18
C ALA A 33 2.70 11.03 -4.23
N TYR A 34 1.80 10.30 -4.89
CA TYR A 34 2.13 9.51 -6.07
C TYR A 34 1.61 10.22 -7.33
N ALA A 35 2.34 10.12 -8.44
CA ALA A 35 1.84 10.55 -9.73
C ALA A 35 0.85 9.51 -10.25
N VAL A 36 -0.43 9.85 -10.16
CA VAL A 36 -1.54 8.96 -10.51
C VAL A 36 -2.06 9.28 -11.91
N GLY A 37 -2.47 8.23 -12.64
CA GLY A 37 -3.05 8.34 -13.99
C GLY A 37 -4.45 7.74 -14.07
N GLY A 38 -5.05 7.85 -15.26
CA GLY A 38 -6.34 7.23 -15.58
C GLY A 38 -7.46 7.64 -14.61
N ALA A 39 -8.30 6.67 -14.23
CA ALA A 39 -9.44 6.90 -13.37
C ALA A 39 -9.06 7.46 -11.99
N GLU A 40 -7.87 7.17 -11.45
CA GLU A 40 -7.46 7.76 -10.17
C GLU A 40 -7.19 9.25 -10.28
N ALA A 41 -6.57 9.70 -11.38
CA ALA A 41 -6.33 11.12 -11.64
C ALA A 41 -7.65 11.90 -11.77
N GLU A 42 -8.65 11.36 -12.45
CA GLU A 42 -9.98 11.96 -12.57
C GLU A 42 -10.66 12.13 -11.22
N ARG A 43 -10.61 11.07 -10.39
CA ARG A 43 -11.21 11.15 -9.07
C ARG A 43 -10.44 12.15 -8.19
N LEU A 44 -9.11 12.17 -8.22
CA LEU A 44 -8.29 13.13 -7.47
C LEU A 44 -8.60 14.58 -7.92
N SER A 45 -8.83 14.79 -9.22
CA SER A 45 -9.29 16.08 -9.74
C SER A 45 -10.67 16.47 -9.19
N ALA A 46 -11.63 15.53 -9.16
CA ALA A 46 -12.93 15.77 -8.53
C ALA A 46 -12.82 16.14 -7.05
N TYR A 47 -11.97 15.44 -6.30
CA TYR A 47 -11.67 15.73 -4.89
C TYR A 47 -11.18 17.15 -4.69
N ARG A 48 -10.16 17.56 -5.45
CA ARG A 48 -9.56 18.91 -5.38
C ARG A 48 -10.55 20.02 -5.70
N GLN A 49 -11.57 19.72 -6.51
CA GLN A 49 -12.62 20.66 -6.88
C GLN A 49 -13.82 20.63 -5.92
N GLY A 50 -13.77 19.86 -4.83
CA GLY A 50 -14.88 19.69 -3.89
C GLY A 50 -16.09 18.98 -4.50
N ARG A 51 -15.93 18.32 -5.65
CA ARG A 51 -17.00 17.57 -6.31
C ARG A 51 -17.15 16.20 -5.69
N ALA A 52 -18.37 15.67 -5.73
CA ALA A 52 -18.61 14.27 -5.41
C ALA A 52 -17.70 13.38 -6.27
N ARG A 53 -16.94 12.51 -5.61
CA ARG A 53 -16.13 11.50 -6.29
C ARG A 53 -16.99 10.28 -6.62
N PRO A 54 -16.73 9.63 -7.76
CA PRO A 54 -17.20 8.27 -7.97
C PRO A 54 -16.66 7.35 -6.87
N LEU A 55 -17.55 6.85 -6.00
CA LEU A 55 -17.20 5.86 -4.99
C LEU A 55 -16.86 4.53 -5.66
N ARG A 56 -15.84 3.88 -5.12
CA ARG A 56 -15.42 2.56 -5.58
C ARG A 56 -16.06 1.48 -4.74
N SER A 57 -16.43 0.38 -5.39
CA SER A 57 -16.94 -0.83 -4.75
C SER A 57 -16.45 -2.04 -5.52
N VAL A 58 -16.75 -3.24 -5.02
CA VAL A 58 -16.48 -4.50 -5.73
C VAL A 58 -17.15 -4.59 -7.10
N VAL A 59 -18.15 -3.74 -7.38
CA VAL A 59 -18.84 -3.70 -8.68
C VAL A 59 -18.14 -2.77 -9.67
N THR A 60 -17.59 -1.66 -9.18
CA THR A 60 -17.04 -0.59 -10.03
C THR A 60 -15.52 -0.57 -10.10
N ASP A 61 -14.85 -1.33 -9.22
CA ASP A 61 -13.39 -1.39 -9.14
C ASP A 61 -12.93 -2.86 -9.04
N PRO A 62 -12.27 -3.39 -10.10
CA PRO A 62 -11.75 -4.76 -10.11
C PRO A 62 -10.72 -5.06 -9.02
N TRP A 63 -9.97 -4.06 -8.56
CA TRP A 63 -9.00 -4.22 -7.49
C TRP A 63 -9.70 -4.47 -6.14
N LEU A 64 -10.77 -3.72 -5.85
CA LEU A 64 -11.59 -3.98 -4.66
C LEU A 64 -12.31 -5.32 -4.75
N ALA A 65 -12.78 -5.72 -5.94
CA ALA A 65 -13.38 -7.03 -6.16
C ALA A 65 -12.38 -8.18 -5.88
N ARG A 66 -11.15 -8.07 -6.41
CA ARG A 66 -10.07 -9.04 -6.18
C ARG A 66 -9.75 -9.18 -4.70
N MET A 67 -9.58 -8.04 -4.02
CA MET A 67 -9.32 -8.01 -2.59
C MET A 67 -10.44 -8.69 -1.81
N ALA A 68 -11.70 -8.31 -2.07
CA ALA A 68 -12.88 -8.90 -1.42
C ALA A 68 -12.94 -10.42 -1.57
N ILE A 69 -12.67 -10.96 -2.77
CA ILE A 69 -12.66 -12.41 -3.01
C ILE A 69 -11.58 -13.07 -2.16
N SER A 70 -10.37 -12.51 -2.16
CA SER A 70 -9.25 -13.09 -1.41
C SER A 70 -9.45 -13.01 0.11
N THR A 71 -10.04 -11.93 0.64
CA THR A 71 -10.28 -11.76 2.07
C THR A 71 -11.48 -12.58 2.56
N LEU A 72 -12.63 -12.44 1.89
CA LEU A 72 -13.90 -13.01 2.36
C LEU A 72 -14.04 -14.49 2.04
N THR A 73 -13.49 -14.96 0.92
CA THR A 73 -13.66 -16.35 0.47
C THR A 73 -12.46 -17.22 0.83
N ALA A 74 -11.24 -16.69 0.75
CA ALA A 74 -10.02 -17.47 0.98
C ALA A 74 -9.37 -17.21 2.35
N GLY A 75 -9.94 -16.32 3.17
CA GLY A 75 -9.40 -16.01 4.51
C GLY A 75 -8.03 -15.32 4.49
N LYS A 76 -7.63 -14.75 3.33
CA LYS A 76 -6.34 -14.10 3.17
C LYS A 76 -6.34 -12.71 3.81
N SER A 77 -5.20 -12.29 4.35
CA SER A 77 -5.07 -11.00 5.03
C SER A 77 -4.47 -9.92 4.11
N TRP A 78 -5.05 -8.72 4.17
CA TRP A 78 -4.52 -7.53 3.49
C TRP A 78 -4.24 -6.45 4.53
N THR A 79 -3.01 -5.98 4.60
CA THR A 79 -2.61 -4.93 5.54
C THR A 79 -1.92 -3.78 4.82
N ARG A 80 -2.17 -2.56 5.26
CA ARG A 80 -1.50 -1.36 4.78
C ARG A 80 -1.01 -0.54 5.95
N VAL A 81 0.26 -0.13 5.90
CA VAL A 81 0.84 0.87 6.77
C VAL A 81 1.17 2.09 5.90
N ARG A 82 0.42 3.17 6.12
CA ARG A 82 0.59 4.44 5.41
C ARG A 82 1.32 5.42 6.32
N VAL A 83 2.51 5.85 5.91
CA VAL A 83 3.18 6.98 6.54
C VAL A 83 2.61 8.28 5.97
N VAL A 84 2.26 9.21 6.85
CA VAL A 84 1.65 10.49 6.50
C VAL A 84 2.46 11.68 7.02
N ASP A 85 2.40 12.79 6.28
CA ASP A 85 3.01 14.06 6.69
C ASP A 85 2.06 14.87 7.59
N GLU A 86 2.63 15.75 8.40
CA GLU A 86 1.90 16.64 9.30
C GLU A 86 2.35 18.08 9.03
N PRO A 87 1.50 18.94 8.44
CA PRO A 87 0.13 18.67 7.99
C PRO A 87 0.06 17.72 6.78
N LEU A 88 -1.08 17.03 6.63
CA LEU A 88 -1.33 16.15 5.49
C LEU A 88 -1.22 16.92 4.16
N THR A 89 -0.67 16.28 3.14
CA THR A 89 -0.80 16.76 1.76
C THR A 89 -2.21 16.52 1.23
N ASP A 90 -2.60 17.25 0.18
CA ASP A 90 -3.88 17.04 -0.49
C ASP A 90 -4.03 15.61 -1.02
N TYR A 91 -2.94 15.02 -1.50
CA TYR A 91 -2.95 13.63 -1.96
C TYR A 91 -3.18 12.67 -0.80
N GLN A 92 -2.53 12.87 0.36
CA GLN A 92 -2.76 12.04 1.54
C GLN A 92 -4.20 12.17 2.05
N ARG A 93 -4.74 13.40 2.17
CA ARG A 93 -6.17 13.58 2.55
C ARG A 93 -7.10 12.83 1.61
N TYR A 94 -6.84 12.95 0.31
CA TYR A 94 -7.56 12.21 -0.72
C TYR A 94 -7.47 10.68 -0.51
N GLN A 95 -6.26 10.17 -0.32
CA GLN A 95 -5.98 8.74 -0.26
C GLN A 95 -6.59 8.10 0.99
N LEU A 96 -6.52 8.79 2.14
CA LEU A 96 -7.17 8.35 3.38
C LEU A 96 -8.68 8.16 3.21
N GLN A 97 -9.34 8.99 2.41
CA GLN A 97 -10.76 8.78 2.08
C GLN A 97 -10.97 7.53 1.22
N SER A 98 -10.07 7.26 0.28
CA SER A 98 -10.15 6.10 -0.60
C SER A 98 -9.88 4.78 0.13
N TYR A 99 -9.08 4.80 1.19
CA TYR A 99 -8.85 3.61 2.00
C TYR A 99 -10.09 3.15 2.78
N ARG A 100 -11.09 4.02 3.00
CA ARG A 100 -12.38 3.57 3.55
C ARG A 100 -13.05 2.54 2.64
N GLU A 101 -12.85 2.66 1.34
CA GLU A 101 -13.40 1.75 0.33
C GLU A 101 -12.69 0.39 0.36
N SER A 102 -11.39 0.35 0.62
CA SER A 102 -10.65 -0.91 0.79
C SER A 102 -10.85 -1.55 2.16
N GLN A 103 -10.99 -0.76 3.24
CA GLN A 103 -11.41 -1.28 4.54
C GLN A 103 -12.77 -1.99 4.48
N ALA A 104 -13.70 -1.46 3.67
CA ALA A 104 -15.02 -2.07 3.48
C ALA A 104 -14.98 -3.47 2.86
N VAL A 105 -13.87 -3.84 2.20
CA VAL A 105 -13.65 -5.18 1.63
C VAL A 105 -12.57 -5.99 2.37
N GLY A 106 -12.16 -5.54 3.56
CA GLY A 106 -11.33 -6.31 4.49
C GLY A 106 -9.86 -5.90 4.60
N GLU A 107 -9.42 -4.81 3.95
CA GLU A 107 -8.06 -4.29 4.18
C GLU A 107 -7.92 -3.70 5.60
N GLN A 108 -6.86 -4.09 6.31
CA GLN A 108 -6.48 -3.48 7.58
C GLN A 108 -5.54 -2.31 7.32
N VAL A 109 -6.04 -1.08 7.49
CA VAL A 109 -5.27 0.14 7.20
C VAL A 109 -4.84 0.83 8.49
N GLN A 110 -3.53 1.02 8.62
CA GLN A 110 -2.84 1.65 9.75
C GLN A 110 -2.12 2.91 9.28
N ILE A 111 -2.22 4.00 10.03
CA ILE A 111 -1.67 5.32 9.68
C ILE A 111 -0.58 5.69 10.69
N ALA A 112 0.64 5.90 10.20
CA ALA A 112 1.80 6.30 10.99
C ALA A 112 2.21 7.75 10.67
N PRO A 113 2.21 8.67 11.65
CA PRO A 113 2.79 9.99 11.46
C PRO A 113 4.29 9.93 11.14
N ARG A 114 4.75 10.64 10.09
CA ARG A 114 6.18 10.68 9.73
C ARG A 114 7.04 11.22 10.87
N SER A 115 6.51 12.16 11.65
CA SER A 115 7.16 12.69 12.86
C SER A 115 7.56 11.61 13.88
N GLN A 116 6.87 10.46 13.89
CA GLN A 116 7.11 9.37 14.83
C GLN A 116 7.99 8.23 14.28
N VAL A 117 8.11 8.12 12.95
CA VAL A 117 8.81 6.99 12.29
C VAL A 117 10.00 7.42 11.43
N GLY A 118 10.13 8.72 11.12
CA GLY A 118 11.20 9.27 10.30
C GLY A 118 11.08 8.87 8.82
N ASP A 119 12.23 8.89 8.13
CA ASP A 119 12.34 8.31 6.79
C ASP A 119 12.43 6.78 6.90
N VAL A 120 11.48 6.10 6.26
CA VAL A 120 11.35 4.65 6.27
C VAL A 120 11.87 4.02 4.97
N GLY A 121 12.44 4.84 4.07
CA GLY A 121 13.03 4.40 2.82
C GLY A 121 12.01 4.00 1.77
N THR A 122 12.36 2.99 0.97
CA THR A 122 11.60 2.56 -0.20
C THR A 122 10.28 1.90 0.19
N ASP A 123 9.19 2.33 -0.43
CA ASP A 123 7.90 1.66 -0.43
C ASP A 123 8.01 0.20 -0.89
N PHE A 124 7.21 -0.70 -0.31
CA PHE A 124 7.20 -2.09 -0.75
C PHE A 124 5.86 -2.79 -0.53
N TRP A 125 5.71 -3.92 -1.22
CA TRP A 125 4.71 -4.95 -0.93
C TRP A 125 5.42 -6.17 -0.34
N LEU A 126 4.79 -6.84 0.62
CA LEU A 126 5.17 -8.15 1.14
C LEU A 126 4.07 -9.14 0.82
N PHE A 127 4.45 -10.34 0.41
CA PHE A 127 3.55 -11.45 0.14
C PHE A 127 4.02 -12.65 0.96
N ASP A 128 3.07 -13.28 1.64
CA ASP A 128 3.26 -14.53 2.39
C ASP A 128 4.45 -14.48 3.34
N GLU A 129 4.55 -13.44 4.16
CA GLU A 129 5.73 -13.19 5.01
C GLU A 129 6.09 -14.35 5.96
N HIS A 130 5.12 -15.19 6.29
CA HIS A 130 5.29 -16.40 7.12
C HIS A 130 5.25 -17.71 6.32
N GLY A 131 5.09 -17.63 5.00
CA GLY A 131 4.98 -18.79 4.13
C GLY A 131 6.32 -19.39 3.72
N ASP A 132 6.23 -20.49 2.97
CA ASP A 132 7.40 -21.21 2.45
C ASP A 132 8.15 -20.40 1.40
N GLN A 133 7.47 -19.50 0.69
CA GLN A 133 8.05 -18.72 -0.39
C GLN A 133 7.67 -17.24 -0.26
N PRO A 134 8.15 -16.54 0.78
CA PRO A 134 7.83 -15.14 0.95
C PRO A 134 8.44 -14.34 -0.20
N ARG A 135 7.80 -13.23 -0.58
CA ARG A 135 8.27 -12.32 -1.61
C ARG A 135 8.08 -10.88 -1.16
N ALA A 136 9.00 -10.01 -1.54
CA ALA A 136 8.78 -8.58 -1.46
C ALA A 136 8.88 -7.94 -2.84
N VAL A 137 8.18 -6.83 -3.05
CA VAL A 137 8.34 -6.00 -4.24
C VAL A 137 8.64 -4.58 -3.78
N LEU A 138 9.88 -4.14 -4.00
CA LEU A 138 10.29 -2.77 -3.78
C LEU A 138 9.74 -1.89 -4.92
N MET A 139 9.17 -0.76 -4.55
CA MET A 139 8.54 0.19 -5.45
C MET A 139 9.43 1.42 -5.54
N HIS A 140 10.13 1.57 -6.65
CA HIS A 140 11.04 2.69 -6.88
C HIS A 140 10.31 3.80 -7.62
N TYR A 141 10.34 5.01 -7.06
CA TYR A 141 9.67 6.17 -7.63
C TYR A 141 10.69 7.25 -7.97
N HIS A 142 10.39 8.03 -9.00
CA HIS A 142 11.05 9.31 -9.21
C HIS A 142 10.61 10.32 -8.14
N SER A 143 11.34 11.42 -8.02
CA SER A 143 11.05 12.50 -7.07
C SER A 143 9.68 13.16 -7.26
N ASP A 144 9.10 13.08 -8.45
CA ASP A 144 7.75 13.58 -8.77
C ASP A 144 6.63 12.59 -8.40
N GLY A 145 6.99 11.44 -7.79
CA GLY A 145 6.06 10.39 -7.39
C GLY A 145 5.64 9.46 -8.52
N ARG A 146 6.19 9.59 -9.74
CA ARG A 146 5.97 8.64 -10.83
C ARG A 146 6.74 7.36 -10.56
N LEU A 147 6.06 6.22 -10.72
CA LEU A 147 6.71 4.92 -10.59
C LEU A 147 7.79 4.76 -11.69
N ASP A 148 9.02 4.49 -11.27
CA ASP A 148 10.16 4.20 -12.13
C ASP A 148 10.19 2.71 -12.45
N ARG A 149 10.38 1.88 -11.42
CA ARG A 149 10.47 0.43 -11.57
C ARG A 149 9.97 -0.32 -10.35
N ARG A 150 9.73 -1.62 -10.56
CA ARG A 150 9.42 -2.59 -9.52
C ARG A 150 10.56 -3.58 -9.45
N GLU A 151 10.96 -3.95 -8.25
CA GLU A 151 12.06 -4.89 -8.02
C GLU A 151 11.56 -5.98 -7.08
N ILE A 152 11.65 -7.24 -7.51
CA ILE A 152 11.30 -8.37 -6.65
C ILE A 152 12.49 -8.78 -5.80
N VAL A 153 12.21 -9.09 -4.54
CA VAL A 153 13.15 -9.64 -3.58
C VAL A 153 12.64 -11.01 -3.14
N GLU A 154 13.46 -12.02 -3.34
CA GLU A 154 13.17 -13.41 -2.95
C GLU A 154 14.13 -13.92 -1.85
N HIS A 155 15.14 -13.10 -1.50
CA HIS A 155 16.11 -13.43 -0.47
C HIS A 155 15.52 -13.26 0.94
N ARG A 156 15.48 -14.36 1.71
CA ARG A 156 14.81 -14.39 3.02
C ARG A 156 15.31 -13.36 4.02
N GLU A 157 16.62 -13.11 4.08
CA GLU A 157 17.18 -12.13 5.03
C GLU A 157 16.70 -10.72 4.70
N GLN A 158 16.69 -10.34 3.42
CA GLN A 158 16.21 -9.02 3.00
C GLN A 158 14.71 -8.88 3.23
N ILE A 159 13.93 -9.94 2.99
CA ILE A 159 12.50 -9.96 3.30
C ILE A 159 12.29 -9.81 4.82
N ALA A 160 13.08 -10.50 5.65
CA ALA A 160 13.01 -10.38 7.09
C ALA A 160 13.29 -8.94 7.57
N ASP A 161 14.24 -8.24 6.94
CA ASP A 161 14.50 -6.82 7.21
C ASP A 161 13.31 -5.93 6.86
N LEU A 162 12.65 -6.17 5.72
CA LEU A 162 11.44 -5.45 5.30
C LEU A 162 10.25 -5.73 6.22
N VAL A 163 10.07 -6.99 6.64
CA VAL A 163 9.06 -7.37 7.65
C VAL A 163 9.35 -6.66 8.98
N ALA A 164 10.60 -6.65 9.43
CA ALA A 164 10.99 -5.95 10.65
C ALA A 164 10.74 -4.44 10.53
N LEU A 165 11.04 -3.83 9.38
CA LEU A 165 10.73 -2.43 9.11
C LEU A 165 9.22 -2.17 9.17
N LEU A 166 8.40 -2.97 8.46
CA LEU A 166 6.95 -2.82 8.48
C LEU A 166 6.42 -2.85 9.93
N ARG A 167 6.88 -3.83 10.73
CA ARG A 167 6.48 -3.97 12.14
C ARG A 167 6.91 -2.78 13.00
N ARG A 168 8.12 -2.24 12.79
CA ARG A 168 8.60 -1.04 13.49
C ARG A 168 7.77 0.20 13.17
N VAL A 169 7.28 0.34 11.94
CA VAL A 169 6.38 1.43 11.56
C VAL A 169 4.98 1.19 12.13
N ALA A 170 4.47 -0.05 12.02
CA ALA A 170 3.12 -0.41 12.45
C ALA A 170 2.88 -0.22 13.96
N VAL A 171 3.88 -0.44 14.81
CA VAL A 171 3.75 -0.18 16.27
C VAL A 171 3.58 1.30 16.61
N ARG A 172 3.90 2.21 15.68
CA ARG A 172 3.65 3.66 15.79
C ARG A 172 2.44 4.12 14.98
N ALA A 173 1.73 3.20 14.37
CA ALA A 173 0.57 3.48 13.57
C ALA A 173 -0.72 3.27 14.38
N VAL A 174 -1.77 3.98 14.01
CA VAL A 174 -3.12 3.75 14.55
C VAL A 174 -4.06 3.34 13.41
N PRO A 175 -5.14 2.59 13.70
CA PRO A 175 -6.15 2.25 12.69
C PRO A 175 -6.71 3.49 11.98
N LEU A 176 -7.03 3.39 10.67
CA LEU A 176 -7.53 4.51 9.87
C LEU A 176 -8.73 5.23 10.48
N ASN A 177 -9.68 4.47 11.03
CA ASN A 177 -10.89 5.02 11.67
C ASN A 177 -10.55 5.83 12.93
N GLU A 178 -9.58 5.39 13.71
CA GLU A 178 -9.06 6.14 14.85
C GLU A 178 -8.37 7.41 14.37
N PHE A 179 -7.44 7.30 13.42
CA PHE A 179 -6.74 8.46 12.84
C PHE A 179 -7.69 9.54 12.30
N LEU A 180 -8.77 9.14 11.62
CA LEU A 180 -9.75 10.08 11.08
C LEU A 180 -10.71 10.66 12.12
N SER A 181 -10.81 10.06 13.31
CA SER A 181 -11.71 10.52 14.38
C SER A 181 -11.15 11.70 15.18
N VAL A 182 -9.82 11.81 15.30
CA VAL A 182 -9.16 12.87 16.09
C VAL A 182 -9.16 14.25 15.41
N GLY A 183 -9.74 14.37 14.21
CA GLY A 183 -9.78 15.62 13.47
C GLY A 183 -8.37 16.04 13.07
N CYS A 184 -7.88 15.54 11.95
CA CYS A 184 -6.65 16.06 11.36
C CYS A 184 -6.88 17.55 11.03
N GLY A 185 -6.36 18.43 11.89
CA GLY A 185 -6.35 19.88 11.71
C GLY A 185 -5.58 20.32 10.48
#